data_AF-A0A2E6DAZ8-F1
#
_entry.id   AF-A0A2E6DAZ8-F1
#
_cell.length_a   1.000
_cell.length_b   1.000
_cell.length_c   1.000
_cell.angle_alpha   90.00
_cell.angle_beta   90.00
_cell.angle_gamma   90.00
#
_symmetry.space_group_name_H-M   'P 1'
#
loop_
_entity.id
_entity.type
_entity.pdbx_description
1 polymer ?
#
loop_
_entity_poly.entity_id
_entity_poly.type
_entity_poly.pdbx_seq_one_letter_code
_entity_poly.pdbx_strand_id
1 'polypeptide(L)'
;MSARYRRPGHIMKNTSSSLHGLICLCVAAWLPLVPVAQARRGQTSAAETGAVRVMTWNVHLFGKSTFGLGGTFADDLRRVEFIIDELAQLAKEGVDVVALQEVWDDDLADELIARAGFPHAASGRDRSLRGDVERTFLGSGLLILSQYPLERIEQVAFAATEGYDSFTSKGILVCDVKLAGRSLGLVATHLHAGGGELTEENRKKQIAVIGAAIDARERKAGGLARPYLIAGDFNTSREVPARHANLLKVLGGEGRSAVDVWQAAQQTEPESGVTAASFNTLRRFFNEGRSSAGHSIDYILMRADGAGEQPFAVRCARVRRFVLGEGETPFGENPEADGSTSPVVDLSDHLAVEVELVSRPVLQVPVAGPLPKRFPESLRRVFTQHASIFGVDVIATRGVPQDKLLHAVHVLAQYLDNDEDGEADDGRVLAALRERGALLVMGSAEEDFEELEYRDLERAGFELSQDLYALETHPAGSSLSGGFDYALEEVWHLVSFGWAETYPEVFAFERGSRLAAAMDLARGGYHRRIPRRYPPEAWYSYYDRTCDYGCQVAEYFYWTLTSKLGAQCYPGRAGEIDEEWRLTTPGELEKGDRAVWSLLDDQRWKLPQVIPDGSYGG
;
A
#
# COMPACT_ATOMS: atom_id res chain seq x y z
N MET A 1 34.01 22.81 -24.35
CA MET A 1 34.23 21.79 -25.40
C MET A 1 32.86 21.58 -26.03
N SER A 2 32.70 21.88 -27.32
CA SER A 2 31.39 21.82 -27.98
C SER A 2 30.87 20.39 -27.96
N ALA A 3 29.66 20.18 -27.45
CA ALA A 3 28.94 18.92 -27.57
C ALA A 3 28.81 18.58 -29.06
N ARG A 4 29.54 17.56 -29.51
CA ARG A 4 29.22 16.83 -30.74
C ARG A 4 28.38 15.65 -30.27
N TYR A 5 27.08 15.75 -30.40
CA TYR A 5 26.15 14.62 -30.26
C TYR A 5 25.91 14.07 -31.69
N ARG A 6 26.29 12.85 -32.09
CA ARG A 6 26.13 11.46 -31.59
C ARG A 6 24.79 10.87 -32.03
N ARG A 7 24.86 9.71 -32.69
CA ARG A 7 23.74 9.13 -33.46
C ARG A 7 22.65 8.72 -32.48
N PRO A 8 21.38 9.06 -32.71
CA PRO A 8 20.29 8.43 -32.00
C PRO A 8 20.36 6.92 -32.26
N GLY A 9 20.31 6.12 -31.19
CA GLY A 9 20.01 4.71 -31.27
C GLY A 9 18.82 4.51 -32.21
N HIS A 10 18.86 3.44 -33.01
CA HIS A 10 17.88 3.18 -34.06
C HIS A 10 16.45 3.07 -33.50
N ILE A 11 15.71 4.19 -33.41
CA ILE A 11 14.25 4.18 -33.29
C ILE A 11 13.70 3.91 -34.70
N MET A 12 13.68 2.66 -35.12
CA MET A 12 13.06 2.26 -36.38
C MET A 12 11.54 2.20 -36.22
N LYS A 13 10.85 3.18 -36.80
CA LYS A 13 9.40 3.12 -36.99
C LYS A 13 9.01 1.99 -37.94
N ASN A 14 8.06 1.18 -37.49
CA ASN A 14 7.31 0.22 -38.28
C ASN A 14 6.58 0.98 -39.40
N THR A 15 6.98 0.77 -40.66
CA THR A 15 6.28 1.34 -41.82
C THR A 15 5.29 0.31 -42.37
N SER A 16 4.04 0.75 -42.45
CA SER A 16 2.92 0.19 -43.22
C SER A 16 3.14 -1.13 -43.96
N SER A 17 2.42 -2.18 -43.56
CA SER A 17 2.04 -3.25 -44.48
C SER A 17 0.53 -3.28 -44.68
N SER A 18 0.20 -3.15 -45.97
CA SER A 18 -1.10 -3.19 -46.61
C SER A 18 -2.05 -4.29 -46.12
N LEU A 19 -3.32 -3.92 -45.91
CA LEU A 19 -4.47 -4.83 -45.99
C LEU A 19 -4.36 -5.68 -47.26
N HIS A 20 -4.22 -6.98 -47.09
CA HIS A 20 -4.72 -7.97 -48.05
C HIS A 20 -5.59 -8.95 -47.28
N GLY A 21 -6.88 -8.96 -47.65
CA GLY A 21 -7.86 -9.86 -47.08
C GLY A 21 -7.52 -11.32 -47.38
N LEU A 22 -7.63 -12.15 -46.36
CA LEU A 22 -7.74 -13.59 -46.50
C LEU A 22 -8.83 -14.06 -45.55
N ILE A 23 -9.98 -14.34 -46.16
CA ILE A 23 -11.08 -15.12 -45.63
C ILE A 23 -10.51 -16.49 -45.23
N CYS A 24 -10.59 -16.85 -43.94
CA CYS A 24 -10.30 -18.20 -43.50
C CYS A 24 -11.52 -18.79 -42.79
N LEU A 25 -12.00 -19.88 -43.36
CA LEU A 25 -13.20 -20.62 -42.98
C LEU A 25 -13.11 -21.16 -41.55
N CYS A 26 -14.21 -21.01 -40.81
CA CYS A 26 -14.49 -21.76 -39.59
C CYS A 26 -14.61 -23.26 -39.92
N VAL A 27 -13.68 -24.08 -39.42
CA VAL A 27 -13.87 -25.54 -39.31
C VAL A 27 -14.10 -25.85 -37.84
N ALA A 28 -15.34 -26.23 -37.52
CA ALA A 28 -15.72 -26.73 -36.21
C ALA A 28 -15.16 -28.16 -36.02
N ALA A 29 -14.21 -28.32 -35.11
CA ALA A 29 -13.79 -29.64 -34.63
C ALA A 29 -14.53 -29.95 -33.32
N TRP A 30 -15.35 -30.99 -33.36
CA TRP A 30 -15.99 -31.61 -32.20
C TRP A 30 -14.95 -32.30 -31.33
N LEU A 31 -14.91 -31.97 -30.03
CA LEU A 31 -14.23 -32.73 -28.99
C LEU A 31 -15.27 -33.24 -27.98
N PRO A 32 -15.14 -34.48 -27.46
CA PRO A 32 -16.15 -35.09 -26.61
C PRO A 32 -16.17 -34.45 -25.22
N LEU A 33 -17.38 -34.21 -24.72
CA LEU A 33 -17.67 -33.74 -23.36
C LEU A 33 -17.20 -34.79 -22.34
N VAL A 34 -16.18 -34.46 -21.57
CA VAL A 34 -15.88 -35.10 -20.27
C VAL A 34 -16.73 -34.38 -19.21
N PRO A 35 -17.35 -35.09 -18.23
CA PRO A 35 -18.18 -34.44 -17.24
C PRO A 35 -17.30 -33.53 -16.37
N VAL A 36 -17.53 -32.22 -16.44
CA VAL A 36 -16.96 -31.27 -15.49
C VAL A 36 -17.60 -31.56 -14.15
N ALA A 37 -16.84 -32.15 -13.23
CA ALA A 37 -17.19 -32.10 -11.82
C ALA A 37 -17.32 -30.62 -11.44
N GLN A 38 -18.49 -30.21 -10.95
CA GLN A 38 -18.70 -28.87 -10.39
C GLN A 38 -17.66 -28.62 -9.30
N ALA A 39 -16.62 -27.87 -9.64
CA ALA A 39 -15.73 -27.28 -8.67
C ALA A 39 -16.60 -26.37 -7.78
N ARG A 40 -16.66 -26.69 -6.49
CA ARG A 40 -17.18 -25.77 -5.47
C ARG A 40 -16.45 -24.44 -5.66
N ARG A 41 -17.20 -23.33 -5.76
CA ARG A 41 -16.63 -21.98 -5.57
C ARG A 41 -16.02 -21.95 -4.17
N GLY A 42 -14.73 -22.26 -4.07
CA GLY A 42 -13.95 -22.24 -2.86
C GLY A 42 -13.35 -20.87 -2.67
N GLN A 43 -13.47 -20.36 -1.45
CA GLN A 43 -12.88 -19.12 -0.95
C GLN A 43 -11.39 -19.06 -1.29
N THR A 44 -10.97 -17.97 -1.92
CA THR A 44 -9.55 -17.65 -2.10
C THR A 44 -8.97 -17.28 -0.74
N SER A 45 -8.04 -18.09 -0.22
CA SER A 45 -7.41 -17.86 1.08
C SER A 45 -6.48 -16.63 1.05
N ALA A 46 -6.10 -16.06 2.22
CA ALA A 46 -5.08 -15.01 2.29
C ALA A 46 -3.75 -15.37 1.61
N ALA A 47 -3.47 -16.67 1.42
CA ALA A 47 -2.29 -17.14 0.70
C ALA A 47 -2.36 -16.86 -0.83
N GLU A 48 -3.54 -16.67 -1.39
CA GLU A 48 -3.74 -16.37 -2.82
C GLU A 48 -3.90 -14.87 -3.09
N THR A 49 -4.44 -14.10 -2.13
CA THR A 49 -4.70 -12.66 -2.29
C THR A 49 -3.65 -11.78 -1.62
N GLY A 50 -2.84 -12.33 -0.71
CA GLY A 50 -1.93 -11.55 0.15
C GLY A 50 -2.65 -10.64 1.17
N ALA A 51 -3.99 -10.76 1.27
CA ALA A 51 -4.85 -9.91 2.10
C ALA A 51 -5.37 -10.64 3.33
N VAL A 52 -5.48 -9.94 4.46
CA VAL A 52 -5.99 -10.45 5.74
C VAL A 52 -7.07 -9.52 6.26
N ARG A 53 -8.21 -10.08 6.63
CA ARG A 53 -9.36 -9.35 7.18
C ARG A 53 -9.48 -9.54 8.68
N VAL A 54 -9.38 -8.44 9.41
CA VAL A 54 -9.38 -8.42 10.88
C VAL A 54 -10.55 -7.59 11.38
N MET A 55 -11.27 -8.09 12.37
CA MET A 55 -12.42 -7.40 12.98
C MET A 55 -12.22 -7.23 14.48
N THR A 56 -12.69 -6.11 15.03
CA THR A 56 -12.87 -5.92 16.47
C THR A 56 -14.33 -5.65 16.81
N TRP A 57 -14.84 -6.24 17.89
CA TRP A 57 -16.25 -6.13 18.27
C TRP A 57 -16.47 -6.28 19.78
N ASN A 58 -17.01 -5.25 20.43
CA ASN A 58 -17.52 -5.34 21.79
C ASN A 58 -18.92 -5.97 21.79
N VAL A 59 -19.04 -7.16 22.37
CA VAL A 59 -20.24 -8.01 22.27
C VAL A 59 -21.09 -8.07 23.54
N HIS A 60 -20.62 -7.52 24.66
CA HIS A 60 -21.41 -7.34 25.88
C HIS A 60 -22.13 -8.62 26.37
N LEU A 61 -21.36 -9.71 26.47
CA LEU A 61 -21.79 -11.01 26.96
C LEU A 61 -21.37 -11.18 28.42
N PHE A 62 -22.29 -10.85 29.33
CA PHE A 62 -22.02 -10.86 30.77
C PHE A 62 -22.33 -12.20 31.44
N GLY A 63 -23.22 -13.01 30.86
CA GLY A 63 -23.62 -14.33 31.34
C GLY A 63 -24.03 -14.33 32.82
N LYS A 64 -23.54 -15.30 33.58
CA LYS A 64 -23.79 -15.40 35.04
C LYS A 64 -22.80 -14.56 35.86
N SER A 65 -21.80 -13.98 35.21
CA SER A 65 -20.63 -13.38 35.87
C SER A 65 -20.90 -12.04 36.55
N THR A 66 -21.99 -11.36 36.23
CA THR A 66 -22.39 -10.11 36.89
C THR A 66 -23.80 -10.21 37.44
N PHE A 67 -23.95 -9.95 38.75
CA PHE A 67 -25.20 -9.96 39.49
C PHE A 67 -26.20 -8.87 39.00
N GLY A 68 -26.74 -9.02 37.78
CA GLY A 68 -27.73 -8.11 37.19
C GLY A 68 -27.18 -6.82 36.57
N LEU A 69 -25.85 -6.68 36.43
CA LEU A 69 -25.23 -5.54 35.74
C LEU A 69 -25.02 -5.93 34.27
N GLY A 70 -25.90 -5.46 33.39
CA GLY A 70 -25.76 -5.60 31.93
C GLY A 70 -26.83 -6.45 31.25
N GLY A 71 -27.65 -7.20 31.98
CA GLY A 71 -28.53 -8.15 31.31
C GLY A 71 -29.25 -9.10 32.24
N THR A 72 -30.25 -9.81 31.71
CA THR A 72 -30.72 -11.08 32.30
C THR A 72 -29.92 -12.22 31.66
N PHE A 73 -29.57 -13.28 32.40
CA PHE A 73 -28.83 -14.42 31.82
C PHE A 73 -29.54 -15.04 30.60
N ALA A 74 -30.88 -15.05 30.59
CA ALA A 74 -31.68 -15.53 29.45
C ALA A 74 -31.49 -14.67 28.17
N ASP A 75 -31.18 -13.39 28.32
CA ASP A 75 -30.91 -12.46 27.23
C ASP A 75 -29.52 -12.71 26.63
N ASP A 76 -28.53 -12.98 27.48
CA ASP A 76 -27.19 -13.35 27.04
C ASP A 76 -27.15 -14.69 26.30
N LEU A 77 -28.01 -15.64 26.69
CA LEU A 77 -28.19 -16.88 25.92
C LEU A 77 -28.75 -16.63 24.52
N ARG A 78 -29.63 -15.64 24.33
CA ARG A 78 -30.06 -15.25 22.98
C ARG A 78 -28.99 -14.47 22.22
N ARG A 79 -28.28 -13.60 22.93
CA ARG A 79 -27.23 -12.75 22.36
C ARG A 79 -26.08 -13.60 21.83
N VAL A 80 -25.65 -14.61 22.58
CA VAL A 80 -24.56 -15.51 22.14
C VAL A 80 -24.94 -16.29 20.90
N GLU A 81 -26.19 -16.76 20.77
CA GLU A 81 -26.67 -17.45 19.56
C GLU A 81 -26.62 -16.54 18.33
N PHE A 82 -27.12 -15.32 18.46
CA PHE A 82 -27.04 -14.31 17.40
C PHE A 82 -25.58 -14.04 16.99
N ILE A 83 -24.69 -13.82 17.96
CA ILE A 83 -23.27 -13.57 17.70
C ILE A 83 -22.61 -14.77 17.02
N ILE A 84 -22.93 -16.00 17.45
CA ILE A 84 -22.41 -17.23 16.82
C ILE A 84 -22.79 -17.29 15.34
N ASP A 85 -24.06 -17.00 15.02
CA ASP A 85 -24.56 -17.04 13.65
C ASP A 85 -23.88 -15.97 12.77
N GLU A 86 -23.76 -14.74 13.28
CA GLU A 86 -23.07 -13.64 12.59
C GLU A 86 -21.58 -13.95 12.37
N LEU A 87 -20.88 -14.43 13.39
CA LEU A 87 -19.46 -14.79 13.26
C LEU A 87 -19.25 -15.97 12.30
N ALA A 88 -20.14 -16.97 12.32
CA ALA A 88 -20.09 -18.09 11.40
C ALA A 88 -20.34 -17.65 9.94
N GLN A 89 -21.18 -16.64 9.74
CA GLN A 89 -21.39 -16.03 8.43
C GLN A 89 -20.17 -15.20 7.99
N LEU A 90 -19.58 -14.40 8.88
CA LEU A 90 -18.37 -13.63 8.60
C LEU A 90 -17.17 -14.53 8.25
N ALA A 91 -17.00 -15.66 8.95
CA ALA A 91 -16.01 -16.66 8.61
C ALA A 91 -16.20 -17.20 7.17
N LYS A 92 -17.45 -17.42 6.75
CA LYS A 92 -17.77 -17.83 5.37
C LYS A 92 -17.51 -16.71 4.36
N GLU A 93 -17.72 -15.46 4.74
CA GLU A 93 -17.43 -14.28 3.92
C GLU A 93 -15.93 -13.99 3.81
N GLY A 94 -15.08 -14.67 4.58
CA GLY A 94 -13.63 -14.52 4.53
C GLY A 94 -13.09 -13.48 5.51
N VAL A 95 -13.74 -13.29 6.67
CA VAL A 95 -13.09 -12.64 7.83
C VAL A 95 -12.13 -13.65 8.47
N ASP A 96 -10.88 -13.25 8.63
CA ASP A 96 -9.82 -14.15 9.05
C ASP A 96 -9.60 -14.18 10.55
N VAL A 97 -9.67 -13.02 11.20
CA VAL A 97 -9.38 -12.86 12.63
C VAL A 97 -10.38 -11.91 13.28
N VAL A 98 -10.86 -12.26 14.47
CA VAL A 98 -11.81 -11.46 15.24
C VAL A 98 -11.29 -11.28 16.66
N ALA A 99 -11.24 -10.04 17.14
CA ALA A 99 -10.94 -9.66 18.52
C ALA A 99 -12.23 -9.18 19.21
N LEU A 100 -12.74 -9.96 20.15
CA LEU A 100 -13.96 -9.67 20.90
C LEU A 100 -13.64 -9.06 22.27
N GLN A 101 -14.48 -8.12 22.69
CA GLN A 101 -14.48 -7.53 24.02
C GLN A 101 -15.78 -7.86 24.76
N GLU A 102 -15.72 -7.81 26.09
CA GLU A 102 -16.84 -8.10 27.00
C GLU A 102 -17.45 -9.50 26.87
N VAL A 103 -16.60 -10.51 26.62
CA VAL A 103 -16.96 -11.93 26.77
C VAL A 103 -16.60 -12.36 28.20
N TRP A 104 -17.44 -11.99 29.17
CA TRP A 104 -17.11 -12.12 30.60
C TRP A 104 -17.36 -13.51 31.18
N ASP A 105 -18.30 -14.26 30.60
CA ASP A 105 -18.70 -15.59 31.05
C ASP A 105 -17.93 -16.67 30.27
N ASP A 106 -17.23 -17.54 31.01
CA ASP A 106 -16.36 -18.57 30.41
C ASP A 106 -17.18 -19.63 29.64
N ASP A 107 -18.41 -19.95 30.07
CA ASP A 107 -19.27 -20.92 29.38
C ASP A 107 -19.73 -20.35 28.03
N LEU A 108 -20.10 -19.06 27.99
CA LEU A 108 -20.45 -18.37 26.74
C LEU A 108 -19.25 -18.21 25.80
N ALA A 109 -18.05 -18.01 26.35
CA ALA A 109 -16.82 -18.01 25.56
C ALA A 109 -16.57 -19.38 24.91
N ASP A 110 -16.84 -20.48 25.63
CA ASP A 110 -16.72 -21.85 25.09
C ASP A 110 -17.72 -22.12 23.95
N GLU A 111 -18.96 -21.62 24.05
CA GLU A 111 -19.95 -21.70 22.96
C GLU A 111 -19.47 -20.97 21.69
N LEU A 112 -18.93 -19.75 21.84
CA LEU A 112 -18.35 -18.99 20.72
C LEU A 112 -17.19 -19.75 20.07
N ILE A 113 -16.24 -20.24 20.87
CA ILE A 113 -15.07 -20.99 20.38
C ILE A 113 -15.50 -22.23 19.61
N ALA A 114 -16.51 -22.95 20.10
CA ALA A 114 -16.96 -24.20 19.49
C ALA A 114 -17.73 -23.99 18.18
N ARG A 115 -18.46 -22.88 18.03
CA ARG A 115 -19.52 -22.76 17.02
C ARG A 115 -19.38 -21.59 16.05
N ALA A 116 -18.57 -20.58 16.35
CA ALA A 116 -18.42 -19.37 15.53
C ALA A 116 -17.69 -19.59 14.18
N GLY A 117 -17.22 -20.81 13.88
CA GLY A 117 -16.59 -21.13 12.59
C GLY A 117 -15.11 -20.75 12.46
N PHE A 118 -14.43 -20.48 13.58
CA PHE A 118 -12.99 -20.22 13.63
C PHE A 118 -12.24 -21.37 14.32
N PRO A 119 -11.29 -22.04 13.65
CA PRO A 119 -10.60 -23.23 14.17
C PRO A 119 -9.60 -22.94 15.31
N HIS A 120 -9.20 -21.69 15.51
CA HIS A 120 -8.22 -21.31 16.53
C HIS A 120 -8.77 -20.20 17.41
N ALA A 121 -8.50 -20.28 18.71
CA ALA A 121 -8.96 -19.29 19.67
C ALA A 121 -7.96 -19.05 20.82
N ALA A 122 -8.04 -17.87 21.42
CA ALA A 122 -7.34 -17.50 22.64
C ALA A 122 -8.28 -16.69 23.52
N SER A 123 -8.38 -17.02 24.81
CA SER A 123 -9.28 -16.35 25.76
C SER A 123 -8.53 -15.86 27.00
N GLY A 124 -8.79 -14.64 27.44
CA GLY A 124 -8.17 -14.04 28.62
C GLY A 124 -8.84 -14.46 29.93
N ARG A 125 -8.78 -15.75 30.27
CA ARG A 125 -9.46 -16.32 31.46
C ARG A 125 -8.65 -16.27 32.75
N ASP A 126 -7.37 -15.91 32.69
CA ASP A 126 -6.52 -15.90 33.89
C ASP A 126 -6.92 -14.75 34.81
N ARG A 127 -7.30 -15.11 36.05
CA ARG A 127 -7.79 -14.21 37.10
C ARG A 127 -6.71 -13.91 38.14
N SER A 128 -5.56 -14.58 38.05
CA SER A 128 -4.48 -14.55 39.06
C SER A 128 -3.43 -13.47 38.80
N LEU A 129 -3.45 -12.85 37.62
CA LEU A 129 -2.40 -11.94 37.14
C LEU A 129 -2.19 -10.68 37.99
N ARG A 130 -3.20 -10.25 38.75
CA ARG A 130 -3.09 -9.11 39.68
C ARG A 130 -2.56 -9.50 41.07
N GLY A 131 -2.49 -10.79 41.38
CA GLY A 131 -2.05 -11.32 42.68
C GLY A 131 -3.10 -11.24 43.80
N ASP A 132 -4.26 -10.62 43.56
CA ASP A 132 -5.36 -10.44 44.53
C ASP A 132 -6.63 -11.21 44.13
N VAL A 133 -6.51 -12.53 43.97
CA VAL A 133 -7.60 -13.43 43.51
C VAL A 133 -8.88 -13.34 44.34
N GLU A 134 -8.81 -12.91 45.61
CA GLU A 134 -9.99 -12.70 46.46
C GLU A 134 -10.85 -11.50 46.05
N ARG A 135 -10.30 -10.59 45.23
CA ARG A 135 -10.99 -9.38 44.71
C ARG A 135 -11.21 -9.43 43.20
N THR A 136 -10.45 -10.26 42.49
CA THR A 136 -10.52 -10.42 41.03
C THR A 136 -11.31 -11.68 40.67
N PHE A 137 -12.60 -11.53 40.42
CA PHE A 137 -13.52 -12.64 40.21
C PHE A 137 -13.69 -13.04 38.74
N LEU A 138 -13.37 -12.14 37.80
CA LEU A 138 -13.53 -12.32 36.35
C LEU A 138 -12.19 -12.26 35.60
N GLY A 139 -12.16 -12.89 34.43
CA GLY A 139 -11.06 -12.75 33.46
C GLY A 139 -10.98 -11.35 32.85
N SER A 140 -10.32 -11.20 31.71
CA SER A 140 -10.20 -9.92 31.02
C SER A 140 -11.40 -9.54 30.15
N GLY A 141 -12.30 -10.50 29.88
CA GLY A 141 -13.41 -10.30 28.94
C GLY A 141 -12.98 -10.31 27.46
N LEU A 142 -11.75 -10.74 27.16
CA LEU A 142 -11.18 -10.72 25.81
C LEU A 142 -11.12 -12.12 25.20
N LEU A 143 -11.55 -12.23 23.95
CA LEU A 143 -11.51 -13.46 23.15
C LEU A 143 -11.00 -13.15 21.74
N ILE A 144 -10.00 -13.89 21.26
CA ILE A 144 -9.52 -13.84 19.88
C ILE A 144 -9.95 -15.13 19.19
N LEU A 145 -10.55 -15.02 18.01
CA LEU A 145 -10.94 -16.11 17.12
C LEU A 145 -10.19 -15.96 15.79
N SER A 146 -9.69 -17.04 15.20
CA SER A 146 -8.82 -16.99 14.03
C SER A 146 -8.94 -18.20 13.11
N GLN A 147 -8.92 -17.95 11.79
CA GLN A 147 -8.75 -18.96 10.74
C GLN A 147 -7.33 -19.52 10.70
N TYR A 148 -6.38 -18.81 11.32
CA TYR A 148 -4.96 -19.12 11.35
C TYR A 148 -4.49 -19.55 12.75
N PRO A 149 -3.46 -20.41 12.86
CA PRO A 149 -2.90 -20.79 14.15
C PRO A 149 -2.44 -19.58 14.97
N LEU A 150 -2.72 -19.64 16.28
CA LEU A 150 -2.30 -18.64 17.26
C LEU A 150 -1.12 -19.17 18.08
N GLU A 151 -0.04 -18.40 18.16
CA GLU A 151 1.15 -18.74 18.95
C GLU A 151 1.50 -17.67 19.98
N ARG A 152 2.33 -18.04 20.96
CA ARG A 152 2.84 -17.13 22.01
C ARG A 152 1.70 -16.36 22.70
N ILE A 153 0.58 -17.03 23.00
CA ILE A 153 -0.56 -16.38 23.61
C ILE A 153 -0.19 -15.96 25.04
N GLU A 154 -0.35 -14.68 25.35
CA GLU A 154 -0.06 -14.10 26.65
C GLU A 154 -1.19 -13.14 27.06
N GLN A 155 -1.63 -13.23 28.30
CA GLN A 155 -2.55 -12.27 28.91
C GLN A 155 -1.75 -11.37 29.85
N VAL A 156 -1.99 -10.06 29.78
CA VAL A 156 -1.37 -9.07 30.67
C VAL A 156 -2.48 -8.25 31.30
N ALA A 157 -2.62 -8.32 32.62
CA ALA A 157 -3.61 -7.53 33.35
C ALA A 157 -3.12 -6.11 33.60
N PHE A 158 -4.02 -5.14 33.49
CA PHE A 158 -3.80 -3.79 34.00
C PHE A 158 -3.85 -3.79 35.53
N ALA A 159 -3.25 -2.77 36.15
CA ALA A 159 -3.47 -2.48 37.56
C ALA A 159 -4.96 -2.21 37.82
N ALA A 160 -5.43 -2.54 39.03
CA ALA A 160 -6.80 -2.28 39.44
C ALA A 160 -7.11 -0.77 39.31
N THR A 161 -8.24 -0.47 38.66
CA THR A 161 -8.79 0.88 38.51
C THR A 161 -10.01 1.05 39.41
N GLU A 162 -10.73 2.16 39.31
CA GLU A 162 -11.97 2.36 40.08
C GLU A 162 -13.17 1.63 39.45
N GLY A 163 -14.28 1.56 40.18
CA GLY A 163 -15.54 0.98 39.69
C GLY A 163 -15.48 -0.52 39.44
N TYR A 164 -16.34 -1.02 38.55
CA TYR A 164 -16.47 -2.45 38.25
C TYR A 164 -15.21 -3.07 37.63
N ASP A 165 -14.40 -2.27 36.94
CA ASP A 165 -13.12 -2.71 36.36
C ASP A 165 -12.10 -3.19 37.42
N SER A 166 -12.31 -2.84 38.70
CA SER A 166 -11.49 -3.34 39.81
C SER A 166 -11.65 -4.85 40.07
N PHE A 167 -12.79 -5.43 39.72
CA PHE A 167 -13.12 -6.84 40.00
C PHE A 167 -12.74 -7.82 38.88
N THR A 168 -12.13 -7.33 37.81
CA THR A 168 -11.84 -8.08 36.58
C THR A 168 -10.36 -8.07 36.27
N SER A 169 -9.83 -9.08 35.56
CA SER A 169 -8.45 -9.04 35.03
C SER A 169 -8.34 -8.25 33.72
N LYS A 170 -9.04 -7.10 33.62
CA LYS A 170 -9.01 -6.22 32.45
C LYS A 170 -7.58 -5.88 32.07
N GLY A 171 -7.28 -5.91 30.77
CA GLY A 171 -5.91 -5.99 30.30
C GLY A 171 -5.80 -6.08 28.78
N ILE A 172 -4.78 -6.80 28.34
CA ILE A 172 -4.62 -7.22 26.95
C ILE A 172 -4.53 -8.73 26.83
N LEU A 173 -4.95 -9.23 25.67
CA LEU A 173 -4.63 -10.56 25.18
C LEU A 173 -3.78 -10.39 23.93
N VAL A 174 -2.55 -10.89 23.95
CA VAL A 174 -1.59 -10.73 22.85
C VAL A 174 -1.12 -12.09 22.32
N CYS A 175 -1.17 -12.25 21.01
CA CYS A 175 -0.77 -13.46 20.32
C CYS A 175 -0.10 -13.16 18.98
N ASP A 176 0.51 -14.18 18.40
CA ASP A 176 0.99 -14.16 17.03
C ASP A 176 0.04 -14.98 16.14
N VAL A 177 -0.51 -14.35 15.12
CA VAL A 177 -1.30 -14.99 14.08
C VAL A 177 -0.38 -15.50 12.97
N LYS A 178 -0.45 -16.79 12.67
CA LYS A 178 0.40 -17.45 11.65
C LYS A 178 -0.22 -17.43 10.27
N LEU A 179 0.06 -16.36 9.55
CA LEU A 179 -0.31 -16.20 8.15
C LEU A 179 0.62 -17.05 7.25
N ALA A 180 0.20 -17.29 6.00
CA ALA A 180 1.03 -18.02 5.03
C ALA A 180 2.35 -17.25 4.77
N GLY A 181 3.47 -17.77 5.28
CA GLY A 181 4.80 -17.21 5.09
C GLY A 181 5.18 -16.02 5.99
N ARG A 182 4.31 -15.56 6.91
CA ARG A 182 4.62 -14.46 7.86
C ARG A 182 3.86 -14.58 9.19
N SER A 183 4.29 -13.86 10.21
CA SER A 183 3.58 -13.75 11.49
C SER A 183 3.10 -12.32 11.72
N LEU A 184 1.84 -12.15 12.12
CA LEU A 184 1.24 -10.88 12.50
C LEU A 184 1.05 -10.85 14.02
N GLY A 185 1.57 -9.82 14.70
CA GLY A 185 1.24 -9.61 16.10
C GLY A 185 -0.19 -9.07 16.22
N LEU A 186 -1.00 -9.62 17.13
CA LEU A 186 -2.33 -9.11 17.44
C LEU A 186 -2.45 -8.88 18.94
N VAL A 187 -2.93 -7.70 19.30
CA VAL A 187 -3.29 -7.30 20.66
C VAL A 187 -4.79 -7.00 20.67
N ALA A 188 -5.55 -7.75 21.45
CA ALA A 188 -6.93 -7.41 21.81
C ALA A 188 -6.92 -6.64 23.14
N THR A 189 -7.73 -5.59 23.26
CA THR A 189 -7.87 -4.84 24.52
C THR A 189 -9.27 -4.28 24.73
N HIS A 190 -9.57 -3.91 25.97
CA HIS A 190 -10.71 -3.10 26.35
C HIS A 190 -10.25 -2.16 27.47
N LEU A 191 -10.21 -0.85 27.21
CA LEU A 191 -9.70 0.14 28.16
C LEU A 191 -10.75 0.56 29.20
N HIS A 192 -10.31 1.32 30.20
CA HIS A 192 -11.14 1.77 31.31
C HIS A 192 -12.34 2.61 30.83
N ALA A 193 -13.53 2.21 31.25
CA ALA A 193 -14.80 2.83 30.87
C ALA A 193 -15.12 4.09 31.70
N GLY A 194 -16.01 4.94 31.20
CA GLY A 194 -16.48 6.15 31.87
C GLY A 194 -15.81 7.45 31.37
N GLY A 195 -16.06 8.55 32.08
CA GLY A 195 -15.57 9.88 31.74
C GLY A 195 -15.13 10.68 32.96
N GLY A 196 -14.29 11.69 32.72
CA GLY A 196 -13.65 12.50 33.77
C GLY A 196 -12.13 12.35 33.77
N GLU A 197 -11.45 13.25 34.48
CA GLU A 197 -9.97 13.33 34.47
C GLU A 197 -9.30 12.05 34.96
N LEU A 198 -9.80 11.47 36.06
CA LEU A 198 -9.24 10.25 36.63
C LEU A 198 -9.37 9.04 35.69
N THR A 199 -10.50 8.93 34.99
CA THR A 199 -10.69 7.88 33.97
C THR A 199 -9.68 8.03 32.83
N GLU A 200 -9.41 9.27 32.40
CA GLU A 200 -8.42 9.54 31.37
C GLU A 200 -6.99 9.23 31.83
N GLU A 201 -6.65 9.52 33.08
CA GLU A 201 -5.36 9.12 33.67
C GLU A 201 -5.21 7.60 33.74
N ASN A 202 -6.27 6.87 34.10
CA ASN A 202 -6.26 5.41 34.10
C ASN A 202 -6.05 4.86 32.69
N ARG A 203 -6.75 5.37 31.67
CA ARG A 203 -6.53 4.97 30.27
C ARG A 203 -5.09 5.23 29.82
N LYS A 204 -4.49 6.38 30.16
CA LYS A 204 -3.07 6.67 29.85
C LYS A 204 -2.12 5.62 30.45
N LYS A 205 -2.33 5.22 31.71
CA LYS A 205 -1.54 4.16 32.36
C LYS A 205 -1.71 2.82 31.66
N GLN A 206 -2.94 2.48 31.28
CA GLN A 206 -3.23 1.23 30.56
C GLN A 206 -2.55 1.21 29.18
N ILE A 207 -2.66 2.29 28.41
CA ILE A 207 -1.99 2.44 27.10
C ILE A 207 -0.47 2.26 27.22
N ALA A 208 0.15 2.79 28.28
CA ALA A 208 1.57 2.57 28.55
C ALA A 208 1.92 1.10 28.82
N VAL A 209 1.03 0.35 29.50
CA VAL A 209 1.19 -1.11 29.70
C VAL A 209 1.13 -1.85 28.36
N ILE A 210 0.22 -1.47 27.45
CA ILE A 210 0.14 -2.06 26.10
C ILE A 210 1.47 -1.87 25.35
N GLY A 211 1.96 -0.63 25.27
CA GLY A 211 3.23 -0.33 24.60
C GLY A 211 4.40 -1.13 25.19
N ALA A 212 4.53 -1.15 26.51
CA ALA A 212 5.59 -1.88 27.20
C ALA A 212 5.53 -3.40 26.98
N ALA A 213 4.33 -3.98 26.89
CA ALA A 213 4.14 -5.40 26.60
C ALA A 213 4.60 -5.76 25.18
N ILE A 214 4.25 -4.93 24.19
CA ILE A 214 4.70 -5.10 22.80
C ILE A 214 6.24 -4.98 22.75
N ASP A 215 6.82 -3.94 23.37
CA ASP A 215 8.27 -3.72 23.40
C ASP A 215 9.03 -4.88 24.06
N ALA A 216 8.49 -5.44 25.14
CA ALA A 216 9.09 -6.60 25.82
C ALA A 216 9.12 -7.84 24.92
N ARG A 217 8.05 -8.04 24.15
CA ARG A 217 7.89 -9.17 23.23
C ARG A 217 8.81 -9.05 22.02
N GLU A 218 8.96 -7.85 21.47
CA GLU A 218 9.92 -7.54 20.41
C GLU A 218 11.36 -7.77 20.87
N ARG A 219 11.74 -7.29 22.06
CA ARG A 219 13.07 -7.53 22.64
C ARG A 219 13.37 -9.03 22.78
N LYS A 220 12.41 -9.80 23.29
CA LYS A 220 12.56 -11.26 23.45
C LYS A 220 12.66 -12.00 22.12
N ALA A 221 12.07 -11.46 21.07
CA ALA A 221 12.13 -12.00 19.71
C ALA A 221 13.44 -11.65 18.96
N GLY A 222 14.38 -10.94 19.59
CA GLY A 222 15.69 -10.66 19.00
C GLY A 222 15.65 -9.70 17.81
N GLY A 223 14.67 -8.80 17.74
CA GLY A 223 14.55 -7.84 16.64
C GLY A 223 13.98 -8.42 15.35
N LEU A 224 13.33 -9.59 15.40
CA LEU A 224 12.44 -10.03 14.32
C LEU A 224 11.34 -8.98 14.12
N ALA A 225 11.57 -8.10 13.14
CA ALA A 225 10.65 -7.07 12.71
C ALA A 225 9.31 -7.73 12.37
N ARG A 226 8.27 -7.32 13.09
CA ARG A 226 6.90 -7.74 12.81
C ARG A 226 5.95 -6.59 13.09
N PRO A 227 4.91 -6.42 12.28
CA PRO A 227 3.84 -5.48 12.57
C PRO A 227 2.97 -6.01 13.72
N TYR A 228 2.36 -5.07 14.44
CA TYR A 228 1.30 -5.38 15.40
C TYR A 228 0.02 -4.65 15.01
N LEU A 229 -1.09 -5.39 15.04
CA LEU A 229 -2.41 -4.80 15.15
C LEU A 229 -2.81 -4.71 16.61
N ILE A 230 -3.40 -3.58 16.97
CA ILE A 230 -3.91 -3.32 18.32
C ILE A 230 -5.39 -2.98 18.14
N ALA A 231 -6.24 -3.91 18.52
CA ALA A 231 -7.65 -3.94 18.21
C ALA A 231 -8.47 -3.94 19.50
N GLY A 232 -9.50 -3.10 19.56
CA GLY A 232 -10.41 -3.14 20.71
C GLY A 232 -11.26 -1.90 20.88
N ASP A 233 -12.00 -1.93 21.99
CA ASP A 233 -12.68 -0.79 22.58
C ASP A 233 -11.67 0.00 23.43
N PHE A 234 -11.25 1.15 22.90
CA PHE A 234 -10.31 2.04 23.58
C PHE A 234 -11.00 2.99 24.58
N ASN A 235 -12.34 3.06 24.60
CA ASN A 235 -13.10 3.99 25.43
C ASN A 235 -12.60 5.46 25.31
N THR A 236 -11.90 5.80 24.24
CA THR A 236 -11.38 7.14 23.94
C THR A 236 -11.59 7.45 22.47
N SER A 237 -12.32 8.56 22.25
CA SER A 237 -12.78 8.99 20.93
C SER A 237 -11.61 9.44 20.05
N ARG A 238 -11.57 8.88 18.83
CA ARG A 238 -10.66 9.29 17.75
C ARG A 238 -10.81 10.78 17.43
N GLU A 239 -12.02 11.31 17.56
CA GLU A 239 -12.38 12.70 17.26
C GLU A 239 -11.82 13.72 18.27
N VAL A 240 -11.10 13.27 19.30
CA VAL A 240 -10.37 14.14 20.24
C VAL A 240 -8.87 14.08 19.93
N PRO A 241 -8.33 15.00 19.10
CA PRO A 241 -6.99 14.85 18.51
C PRO A 241 -5.87 14.68 19.54
N ALA A 242 -5.94 15.38 20.66
CA ALA A 242 -4.91 15.28 21.71
C ALA A 242 -4.87 13.89 22.36
N ARG A 243 -6.02 13.24 22.55
CA ARG A 243 -6.11 11.89 23.12
C ARG A 243 -5.63 10.85 22.11
N HIS A 244 -6.09 10.97 20.87
CA HIS A 244 -5.71 10.08 19.78
C HIS A 244 -4.21 10.16 19.44
N ALA A 245 -3.65 11.37 19.37
CA ALA A 245 -2.21 11.56 19.17
C ALA A 245 -1.36 10.97 20.31
N ASN A 246 -1.84 11.06 21.56
CA ASN A 246 -1.16 10.42 22.69
C ASN A 246 -1.18 8.89 22.57
N LEU A 247 -2.31 8.32 22.17
CA LEU A 247 -2.47 6.89 21.93
C LEU A 247 -1.49 6.40 20.86
N LEU A 248 -1.48 7.03 19.67
CA LEU A 248 -0.56 6.67 18.58
C LEU A 248 0.91 6.81 18.99
N LYS A 249 1.26 7.89 19.69
CA LYS A 249 2.63 8.11 20.17
C LYS A 249 3.10 7.02 21.12
N VAL A 250 2.30 6.67 22.13
CA VAL A 250 2.70 5.67 23.14
C VAL A 250 2.76 4.28 22.54
N LEU A 251 1.81 3.93 21.67
CA LEU A 251 1.76 2.61 21.04
C LEU A 251 2.78 2.45 19.92
N GLY A 252 3.19 3.52 19.26
CA GLY A 252 4.33 3.54 18.34
C GLY A 252 5.63 3.13 19.05
N GLY A 253 5.88 3.65 20.25
CA GLY A 253 7.12 3.38 20.99
C GLY A 253 8.31 4.19 20.46
N GLU A 254 9.51 3.95 20.99
CA GLU A 254 10.71 4.67 20.56
C GLU A 254 11.14 4.27 19.14
N GLY A 255 11.25 5.25 18.24
CA GLY A 255 11.78 5.07 16.88
C GLY A 255 10.81 4.44 15.88
N ARG A 256 9.52 4.29 16.22
CA ARG A 256 8.51 3.68 15.36
C ARG A 256 7.23 4.52 15.33
N SER A 257 6.44 4.31 14.28
CA SER A 257 5.11 4.92 14.14
C SER A 257 4.01 3.92 14.49
N ALA A 258 2.89 4.43 14.99
CA ALA A 258 1.62 3.74 14.95
C ALA A 258 0.63 4.61 14.18
N VAL A 259 -0.19 3.98 13.35
CA VAL A 259 -1.22 4.64 12.56
C VAL A 259 -2.60 4.10 12.94
N ASP A 260 -3.60 4.96 12.85
CA ASP A 260 -4.99 4.52 12.89
C ASP A 260 -5.34 3.92 11.53
N VAL A 261 -5.74 2.65 11.53
CA VAL A 261 -6.04 1.91 10.30
C VAL A 261 -7.18 2.59 9.53
N TRP A 262 -8.15 3.19 10.22
CA TRP A 262 -9.23 3.92 9.56
C TRP A 262 -8.73 5.13 8.77
N GLN A 263 -7.75 5.86 9.34
CA GLN A 263 -7.16 7.02 8.68
C GLN A 263 -6.22 6.63 7.53
N ALA A 264 -5.60 5.45 7.62
CA ALA A 264 -4.71 4.91 6.59
C ALA A 264 -5.46 4.16 5.46
N ALA A 265 -6.78 3.96 5.60
CA ALA A 265 -7.58 3.19 4.65
C ALA A 265 -7.76 3.92 3.32
N GLN A 266 -7.51 3.23 2.21
CA GLN A 266 -7.79 3.75 0.85
C GLN A 266 -9.31 3.97 0.64
N GLN A 267 -10.13 3.16 1.31
CA GLN A 267 -11.60 3.23 1.25
C GLN A 267 -12.20 3.00 2.63
N THR A 268 -13.26 3.75 2.97
CA THR A 268 -13.96 3.63 4.26
C THR A 268 -15.48 3.54 4.09
N GLU A 269 -16.14 2.72 4.92
CA GLU A 269 -17.60 2.51 4.84
C GLU A 269 -18.25 2.40 6.25
N PRO A 270 -19.18 3.29 6.65
CA PRO A 270 -19.43 4.62 6.05
C PRO A 270 -18.26 5.56 6.35
N GLU A 271 -18.06 6.60 5.55
CA GLU A 271 -16.94 7.56 5.70
C GLU A 271 -16.71 8.08 7.13
N SER A 272 -17.77 8.21 7.93
CA SER A 272 -17.68 8.75 9.30
C SER A 272 -16.90 7.88 10.28
N GLY A 273 -16.87 6.55 10.09
CA GLY A 273 -16.19 5.62 10.99
C GLY A 273 -16.73 5.54 12.43
N VAL A 274 -17.85 6.19 12.71
CA VAL A 274 -18.48 6.25 14.04
C VAL A 274 -18.88 4.85 14.50
N THR A 275 -18.45 4.47 15.70
CA THR A 275 -18.77 3.18 16.32
C THR A 275 -19.76 3.30 17.48
N ALA A 276 -19.80 4.45 18.15
CA ALA A 276 -20.77 4.79 19.20
C ALA A 276 -21.88 5.71 18.66
N ALA A 277 -23.10 5.17 18.50
CA ALA A 277 -24.26 5.91 17.98
C ALA A 277 -25.60 5.50 18.66
N SER A 278 -26.48 6.47 18.90
CA SER A 278 -27.74 6.31 19.67
C SER A 278 -28.87 5.50 19.00
N PHE A 279 -28.69 5.11 17.73
CA PHE A 279 -29.70 4.41 16.91
C PHE A 279 -29.32 2.95 16.59
N ASN A 280 -28.40 2.35 17.35
CA ASN A 280 -28.08 0.92 17.24
C ASN A 280 -29.25 0.04 17.75
N THR A 281 -29.40 -1.15 17.17
CA THR A 281 -30.56 -2.06 17.28
C THR A 281 -30.27 -3.35 18.06
N LEU A 282 -29.17 -3.42 18.82
CA LEU A 282 -28.87 -4.52 19.76
C LEU A 282 -29.00 -4.08 21.25
N ARG A 283 -30.06 -3.34 21.60
CA ARG A 283 -30.13 -2.47 22.80
C ARG A 283 -30.09 -3.13 24.18
N ARG A 284 -29.62 -2.36 25.17
CA ARG A 284 -30.07 -2.30 26.59
C ARG A 284 -29.85 -0.91 27.30
N PHE A 285 -29.68 0.26 26.64
CA PHE A 285 -29.81 1.69 27.11
C PHE A 285 -29.33 2.23 28.49
N PHE A 286 -28.56 3.34 28.51
CA PHE A 286 -28.71 4.43 29.49
C PHE A 286 -28.57 5.79 28.80
N ASN A 287 -29.62 6.60 28.89
CA ASN A 287 -29.59 7.99 28.47
C ASN A 287 -29.80 8.88 29.70
N GLU A 288 -28.70 9.42 30.23
CA GLU A 288 -28.76 10.66 31.01
C GLU A 288 -27.79 11.68 30.39
N GLY A 289 -28.19 12.24 29.25
CA GLY A 289 -27.76 13.60 28.88
C GLY A 289 -26.44 13.76 28.11
N ARG A 290 -25.86 12.71 27.53
CA ARG A 290 -24.77 12.91 26.54
C ARG A 290 -25.37 13.44 25.24
N SER A 291 -24.91 14.61 24.80
CA SER A 291 -25.21 15.13 23.46
C SER A 291 -24.80 14.11 22.40
N SER A 292 -25.68 13.90 21.43
CA SER A 292 -25.64 12.94 20.31
C SER A 292 -24.51 13.13 19.28
N ALA A 293 -23.29 13.44 19.70
CA ALA A 293 -22.15 13.39 18.80
C ALA A 293 -21.72 11.91 18.69
N GLY A 294 -21.80 11.34 17.48
CA GLY A 294 -21.25 10.01 17.25
C GLY A 294 -19.74 10.00 17.50
N HIS A 295 -19.22 8.97 18.17
CA HIS A 295 -17.79 8.83 18.48
C HIS A 295 -17.24 7.52 17.92
N SER A 296 -15.96 7.49 17.58
CA SER A 296 -15.25 6.26 17.23
C SER A 296 -14.35 5.87 18.40
N ILE A 297 -14.78 4.87 19.18
CA ILE A 297 -14.03 4.36 20.33
C ILE A 297 -13.55 2.93 20.14
N ASP A 298 -14.14 2.21 19.18
CA ASP A 298 -13.67 0.93 18.68
C ASP A 298 -12.84 1.17 17.42
N TYR A 299 -11.61 0.68 17.40
CA TYR A 299 -10.80 0.76 16.19
C TYR A 299 -9.63 -0.21 16.25
N ILE A 300 -8.90 -0.26 15.14
CA ILE A 300 -7.70 -1.05 14.97
C ILE A 300 -6.57 -0.08 14.66
N LEU A 301 -5.47 -0.19 15.40
CA LEU A 301 -4.25 0.55 15.17
C LEU A 301 -3.20 -0.39 14.59
N MET A 302 -2.33 0.14 13.74
CA MET A 302 -1.23 -0.62 13.14
C MET A 302 0.10 0.02 13.54
N ARG A 303 0.88 -0.74 14.30
CA ARG A 303 2.23 -0.36 14.71
C ARG A 303 3.23 -0.88 13.68
N ALA A 304 4.13 0.00 13.25
CA ALA A 304 5.23 -0.31 12.37
C ALA A 304 6.16 -1.35 13.00
N ASP A 305 6.91 -2.05 12.15
CA ASP A 305 7.79 -3.12 12.59
C ASP A 305 9.09 -2.61 13.25
N GLY A 306 10.03 -3.53 13.50
CA GLY A 306 11.32 -3.24 14.12
C GLY A 306 12.16 -2.20 13.37
N ALA A 307 11.96 -2.07 12.05
CA ALA A 307 12.65 -1.17 11.14
C ALA A 307 11.90 0.15 10.89
N GLY A 308 10.69 0.31 11.44
CA GLY A 308 9.85 1.49 11.20
C GLY A 308 8.94 1.36 9.97
N GLU A 309 8.94 0.19 9.32
CA GLU A 309 8.17 -0.08 8.12
C GLU A 309 6.74 -0.52 8.43
N GLN A 310 5.80 -0.15 7.56
CA GLN A 310 4.41 -0.62 7.60
C GLN A 310 4.21 -1.70 6.53
N PRO A 311 4.28 -2.99 6.87
CA PRO A 311 4.28 -4.09 5.88
C PRO A 311 2.90 -4.41 5.31
N PHE A 312 1.86 -3.68 5.73
CA PHE A 312 0.51 -3.79 5.21
C PHE A 312 -0.01 -2.42 4.78
N ALA A 313 -0.62 -2.37 3.61
CA ALA A 313 -1.49 -1.28 3.23
C ALA A 313 -2.92 -1.58 3.71
N VAL A 314 -3.66 -0.55 4.09
CA VAL A 314 -5.06 -0.70 4.48
C VAL A 314 -5.93 -0.45 3.25
N ARG A 315 -6.44 -1.52 2.64
CA ARG A 315 -7.28 -1.40 1.44
C ARG A 315 -8.65 -0.84 1.78
N CYS A 316 -9.26 -1.34 2.84
CA CYS A 316 -10.59 -0.91 3.25
C CYS A 316 -10.77 -1.02 4.76
N ALA A 317 -11.50 -0.07 5.35
CA ALA A 317 -12.02 -0.15 6.71
C ALA A 317 -13.54 0.03 6.72
N ARG A 318 -14.26 -0.81 7.47
CA ARG A 318 -15.72 -0.83 7.51
C ARG A 318 -16.23 -0.85 8.94
N VAL A 319 -17.26 -0.05 9.20
CA VAL A 319 -18.08 -0.20 10.39
C VAL A 319 -19.22 -1.15 10.06
N ARG A 320 -19.19 -2.35 10.64
CA ARG A 320 -20.22 -3.37 10.51
C ARG A 320 -21.33 -3.09 11.53
N ARG A 321 -22.56 -3.07 11.03
CA ARG A 321 -23.76 -3.00 11.85
C ARG A 321 -24.48 -4.34 11.82
N PHE A 322 -24.77 -4.86 13.00
CA PHE A 322 -25.57 -6.06 13.17
C PHE A 322 -26.97 -5.68 13.63
N VAL A 323 -28.00 -6.25 12.99
CA VAL A 323 -29.39 -5.87 13.20
C VAL A 323 -30.22 -7.15 13.36
N LEU A 324 -31.07 -7.16 14.38
CA LEU A 324 -32.03 -8.24 14.60
C LEU A 324 -33.03 -8.33 13.43
N GLY A 325 -33.49 -9.55 13.13
CA GLY A 325 -34.47 -9.80 12.08
C GLY A 325 -35.83 -9.16 12.36
N GLU A 326 -36.64 -9.00 11.30
CA GLU A 326 -38.02 -8.53 11.47
C GLU A 326 -38.82 -9.47 12.39
N GLY A 327 -39.38 -8.92 13.48
CA GLY A 327 -40.19 -9.66 14.45
C GLY A 327 -39.44 -10.25 15.64
N GLU A 328 -38.10 -10.12 15.68
CA GLU A 328 -37.31 -10.52 16.86
C GLU A 328 -37.44 -9.50 18.00
N THR A 329 -37.56 -9.99 19.24
CA THR A 329 -37.61 -9.11 20.41
C THR A 329 -36.25 -8.45 20.65
N PRO A 330 -36.18 -7.13 20.86
CA PRO A 330 -34.96 -6.46 21.28
C PRO A 330 -34.36 -7.11 22.53
N PHE A 331 -33.04 -7.10 22.61
CA PHE A 331 -32.37 -7.35 23.87
C PHE A 331 -32.84 -6.32 24.91
N GLY A 332 -32.93 -6.71 26.18
CA GLY A 332 -33.44 -5.79 27.23
C GLY A 332 -34.86 -6.02 27.69
N GLU A 333 -35.68 -6.64 26.85
CA GLU A 333 -37.13 -6.69 27.07
C GLU A 333 -37.60 -8.08 27.53
N ASN A 334 -36.69 -9.04 27.68
CA ASN A 334 -37.03 -10.39 28.13
C ASN A 334 -37.27 -10.44 29.66
N PRO A 335 -38.40 -11.01 30.12
CA PRO A 335 -38.69 -11.18 31.54
C PRO A 335 -37.81 -12.26 32.18
N GLU A 336 -37.45 -12.05 33.45
CA GLU A 336 -36.75 -12.99 34.33
C GLU A 336 -37.58 -14.27 34.56
N ALA A 337 -36.93 -15.31 35.11
CA ALA A 337 -37.61 -16.56 35.46
C ALA A 337 -38.77 -16.38 36.47
N ASP A 338 -38.78 -15.26 37.20
CA ASP A 338 -39.86 -14.86 38.13
C ASP A 338 -40.88 -13.88 37.52
N GLY A 339 -40.74 -13.55 36.23
CA GLY A 339 -41.61 -12.64 35.50
C GLY A 339 -41.28 -11.14 35.65
N SER A 340 -40.23 -10.77 36.37
CA SER A 340 -39.79 -9.38 36.50
C SER A 340 -38.99 -8.90 35.27
N THR A 341 -38.92 -7.59 35.03
CA THR A 341 -38.02 -6.98 34.04
C THR A 341 -37.11 -6.00 34.78
N SER A 342 -35.82 -6.31 34.88
CA SER A 342 -34.84 -5.40 35.50
C SER A 342 -34.60 -4.17 34.62
N PRO A 343 -34.52 -2.94 35.17
CA PRO A 343 -34.18 -1.75 34.42
C PRO A 343 -32.75 -1.88 33.93
N VAL A 344 -32.55 -1.77 32.62
CA VAL A 344 -31.27 -2.05 32.01
C VAL A 344 -30.54 -0.78 31.63
N VAL A 345 -29.23 -0.80 31.85
CA VAL A 345 -28.27 0.29 31.67
C VAL A 345 -27.23 -0.17 30.66
N ASP A 346 -27.39 0.16 29.39
CA ASP A 346 -26.39 -0.11 28.36
C ASP A 346 -26.00 1.13 27.53
N LEU A 347 -24.69 1.30 27.42
CA LEU A 347 -24.02 2.42 26.77
C LEU A 347 -23.59 2.08 25.34
N SER A 348 -24.17 1.06 24.70
CA SER A 348 -23.51 0.34 23.62
C SER A 348 -23.31 1.07 22.30
N ASP A 349 -22.09 0.87 21.86
CA ASP A 349 -21.40 1.16 20.62
C ASP A 349 -21.10 -0.15 19.86
N HIS A 350 -22.01 -1.16 19.90
CA HIS A 350 -21.86 -2.52 19.33
C HIS A 350 -21.63 -2.61 17.80
N LEU A 351 -21.18 -1.55 17.17
CA LEU A 351 -20.68 -1.57 15.82
C LEU A 351 -19.28 -2.19 15.83
N ALA A 352 -19.06 -3.17 14.95
CA ALA A 352 -17.73 -3.75 14.79
C ALA A 352 -16.92 -2.95 13.77
N VAL A 353 -15.61 -2.89 13.96
CA VAL A 353 -14.70 -2.36 12.94
C VAL A 353 -13.99 -3.51 12.27
N GLU A 354 -14.20 -3.65 10.97
CA GLU A 354 -13.48 -4.58 10.11
C GLU A 354 -12.47 -3.82 9.25
N VAL A 355 -11.30 -4.39 9.08
CA VAL A 355 -10.25 -3.88 8.18
C VAL A 355 -9.80 -4.98 7.26
N GLU A 356 -9.49 -4.60 6.04
CA GLU A 356 -8.78 -5.44 5.08
C GLU A 356 -7.37 -4.90 4.86
N LEU A 357 -6.39 -5.69 5.29
CA LEU A 357 -4.97 -5.41 5.14
C LEU A 357 -4.43 -6.17 3.96
N VAL A 358 -3.68 -5.51 3.09
CA VAL A 358 -2.98 -6.16 1.98
C VAL A 358 -1.50 -6.05 2.23
N SER A 359 -0.78 -7.15 2.10
CA SER A 359 0.67 -7.15 2.23
C SER A 359 1.25 -6.13 1.24
N ARG A 360 2.02 -5.14 1.74
CA ARG A 360 2.83 -4.34 0.83
C ARG A 360 3.88 -5.24 0.18
N PRO A 361 4.18 -5.06 -1.11
CA PRO A 361 5.39 -5.61 -1.68
C PRO A 361 6.57 -5.15 -0.81
N VAL A 362 7.46 -6.05 -0.44
CA VAL A 362 8.75 -5.61 0.12
C VAL A 362 9.46 -4.91 -1.02
N LEU A 363 9.78 -3.63 -0.84
CA LEU A 363 10.55 -2.88 -1.82
C LEU A 363 11.83 -3.65 -2.13
N GLN A 364 11.91 -4.17 -3.36
CA GLN A 364 13.04 -4.99 -3.77
C GLN A 364 14.13 -4.04 -4.25
N VAL A 365 15.06 -3.70 -3.35
CA VAL A 365 16.26 -2.97 -3.75
C VAL A 365 16.99 -3.81 -4.81
N PRO A 366 17.18 -3.28 -6.03
CA PRO A 366 17.76 -4.04 -7.12
C PRO A 366 19.22 -4.39 -6.81
N VAL A 367 19.62 -5.62 -7.14
CA VAL A 367 21.00 -6.08 -6.96
C VAL A 367 21.59 -6.42 -8.31
N ALA A 368 22.79 -5.92 -8.58
CA ALA A 368 23.54 -6.26 -9.78
C ALA A 368 24.19 -7.65 -9.65
N GLY A 369 24.07 -8.45 -10.71
CA GLY A 369 24.59 -9.81 -10.79
C GLY A 369 25.08 -10.16 -12.20
N PRO A 370 25.46 -11.43 -12.45
CA PRO A 370 25.90 -11.88 -13.77
C PRO A 370 24.72 -11.95 -14.75
N LEU A 371 24.99 -11.72 -16.04
CA LEU A 371 23.96 -11.82 -17.09
C LEU A 371 23.29 -13.21 -17.12
N PRO A 372 21.94 -13.30 -16.96
CA PRO A 372 21.22 -14.57 -16.93
C PRO A 372 21.30 -15.38 -18.23
N LYS A 373 21.15 -16.71 -18.13
CA LYS A 373 21.15 -17.63 -19.29
C LYS A 373 19.98 -17.42 -20.27
N ARG A 374 18.95 -16.65 -19.91
CA ARG A 374 17.82 -16.34 -20.81
C ARG A 374 18.23 -15.39 -21.94
N PHE A 375 19.30 -14.61 -21.75
CA PHE A 375 19.84 -13.77 -22.81
C PHE A 375 20.57 -14.64 -23.85
N PRO A 376 20.42 -14.36 -25.17
CA PRO A 376 21.14 -15.09 -26.21
C PRO A 376 22.66 -15.03 -26.05
N GLU A 377 23.34 -16.02 -26.62
CA GLU A 377 24.80 -16.11 -26.56
C GLU A 377 25.49 -14.91 -27.24
N SER A 378 24.87 -14.30 -28.26
CA SER A 378 25.39 -13.07 -28.89
C SER A 378 25.48 -11.94 -27.87
N LEU A 379 24.44 -11.70 -27.07
CA LEU A 379 24.43 -10.67 -26.03
C LEU A 379 25.36 -11.03 -24.86
N ARG A 380 25.43 -12.30 -24.46
CA ARG A 380 26.33 -12.78 -23.40
C ARG A 380 27.82 -12.64 -23.72
N ARG A 381 28.20 -12.42 -24.99
CA ARG A 381 29.59 -12.11 -25.37
C ARG A 381 29.97 -10.66 -25.11
N VAL A 382 28.98 -9.76 -25.17
CA VAL A 382 29.16 -8.31 -25.01
C VAL A 382 28.90 -7.89 -23.56
N PHE A 383 27.79 -8.35 -23.00
CA PHE A 383 27.31 -7.98 -21.68
C PHE A 383 27.62 -9.05 -20.64
N THR A 384 28.10 -8.61 -19.48
CA THR A 384 28.47 -9.52 -18.38
C THR A 384 27.69 -9.28 -17.09
N GLN A 385 27.05 -8.12 -16.98
CA GLN A 385 26.33 -7.69 -15.78
C GLN A 385 24.84 -7.51 -16.09
N HIS A 386 24.00 -7.71 -15.08
CA HIS A 386 22.55 -7.59 -15.16
C HIS A 386 21.97 -7.10 -13.85
N ALA A 387 20.95 -6.27 -13.94
CA ALA A 387 20.01 -5.95 -12.89
C ALA A 387 18.61 -5.87 -13.50
N SER A 388 17.57 -6.02 -12.67
CA SER A 388 16.20 -5.85 -13.11
C SER A 388 15.38 -5.27 -11.98
N ILE A 389 14.47 -4.36 -12.34
CA ILE A 389 13.48 -3.79 -11.44
C ILE A 389 12.15 -3.72 -12.19
N PHE A 390 11.06 -4.07 -11.51
CA PHE A 390 9.74 -4.17 -12.13
C PHE A 390 9.71 -4.99 -13.43
N GLY A 391 10.60 -5.97 -13.62
CA GLY A 391 10.67 -6.77 -14.85
C GLY A 391 11.16 -6.02 -16.09
N VAL A 392 11.74 -4.82 -15.93
CA VAL A 392 12.53 -4.13 -16.95
C VAL A 392 14.00 -4.44 -16.69
N ASP A 393 14.75 -4.75 -17.75
CA ASP A 393 16.14 -5.19 -17.64
C ASP A 393 17.14 -4.07 -17.88
N VAL A 394 18.23 -4.10 -17.10
CA VAL A 394 19.44 -3.30 -17.35
C VAL A 394 20.61 -4.26 -17.50
N ILE A 395 21.30 -4.21 -18.64
CA ILE A 395 22.48 -5.06 -18.91
C ILE A 395 23.70 -4.20 -19.17
N ALA A 396 24.86 -4.61 -18.68
CA ALA A 396 26.08 -3.79 -18.81
C ALA A 396 27.31 -4.60 -19.24
N THR A 397 28.18 -3.96 -20.02
CA THR A 397 29.50 -4.49 -20.36
C THR A 397 30.36 -4.61 -19.10
N ARG A 398 31.47 -5.33 -19.18
CA ARG A 398 32.37 -5.54 -18.03
C ARG A 398 32.97 -4.24 -17.50
N GLY A 399 33.16 -3.25 -18.37
CA GLY A 399 33.83 -2.00 -18.01
C GLY A 399 32.95 -1.01 -17.25
N VAL A 400 31.64 -1.25 -17.15
CA VAL A 400 30.72 -0.40 -16.39
C VAL A 400 30.88 -0.66 -14.89
N PRO A 401 31.23 0.34 -14.07
CA PRO A 401 31.26 0.21 -12.62
C PRO A 401 29.89 -0.15 -12.04
N GLN A 402 29.87 -1.01 -11.01
CA GLN A 402 28.63 -1.55 -10.44
C GLN A 402 27.74 -0.48 -9.79
N ASP A 403 28.35 0.54 -9.18
CA ASP A 403 27.65 1.71 -8.62
C ASP A 403 26.90 2.50 -9.69
N LYS A 404 27.48 2.65 -10.89
CA LYS A 404 26.81 3.32 -12.02
C LYS A 404 25.69 2.48 -12.61
N LEU A 405 25.87 1.16 -12.70
CA LEU A 405 24.80 0.23 -13.07
C LEU A 405 23.62 0.35 -12.10
N LEU A 406 23.88 0.28 -10.79
CA LEU A 406 22.83 0.39 -9.78
C LEU A 406 22.16 1.77 -9.80
N HIS A 407 22.92 2.85 -9.99
CA HIS A 407 22.38 4.20 -10.16
C HIS A 407 21.35 4.27 -11.30
N ALA A 408 21.68 3.74 -12.48
CA ALA A 408 20.74 3.70 -13.61
C ALA A 408 19.48 2.87 -13.30
N VAL A 409 19.62 1.76 -12.58
CA VAL A 409 18.48 0.91 -12.18
C VAL A 409 17.60 1.62 -11.15
N HIS A 410 18.19 2.40 -10.22
CA HIS A 410 17.44 3.18 -9.25
C HIS A 410 16.70 4.34 -9.91
N VAL A 411 17.33 5.04 -10.86
CA VAL A 411 16.65 6.07 -11.67
C VAL A 411 15.48 5.47 -12.45
N LEU A 412 15.65 4.26 -13.02
CA LEU A 412 14.58 3.52 -13.69
C LEU A 412 13.43 3.19 -12.73
N ALA A 413 13.75 2.76 -11.51
CA ALA A 413 12.75 2.47 -10.49
C ALA A 413 11.96 3.73 -10.12
N GLN A 414 12.64 4.84 -9.81
CA GLN A 414 12.03 6.12 -9.40
C GLN A 414 11.19 6.81 -10.49
N TYR A 415 11.45 6.50 -11.77
CA TYR A 415 10.56 6.97 -12.85
C TYR A 415 9.30 6.11 -13.02
N LEU A 416 9.33 4.84 -12.60
CA LEU A 416 8.18 3.93 -12.70
C LEU A 416 7.34 3.90 -11.41
N ASP A 417 7.98 4.14 -10.28
CA ASP A 417 7.44 4.20 -8.92
C ASP A 417 8.04 5.45 -8.24
N ASN A 418 7.39 6.60 -8.44
CA ASN A 418 7.91 7.89 -8.02
C ASN A 418 7.64 8.21 -6.54
N ASP A 419 6.72 7.50 -5.88
CA ASP A 419 6.47 7.58 -4.45
C ASP A 419 7.21 6.51 -3.63
N GLU A 420 7.93 5.61 -4.31
CA GLU A 420 8.78 4.56 -3.76
C GLU A 420 8.04 3.59 -2.84
N ASP A 421 6.78 3.27 -3.18
CA ASP A 421 5.94 2.39 -2.39
C ASP A 421 6.11 0.89 -2.72
N GLY A 422 6.92 0.58 -3.74
CA GLY A 422 7.21 -0.77 -4.21
C GLY A 422 6.29 -1.25 -5.34
N GLU A 423 5.36 -0.42 -5.80
CA GLU A 423 4.50 -0.66 -6.96
C GLU A 423 4.68 0.44 -8.02
N ALA A 424 4.54 0.10 -9.30
CA ALA A 424 4.60 1.13 -10.33
C ALA A 424 3.35 2.02 -10.33
N ASP A 425 3.56 3.34 -10.38
CA ASP A 425 2.51 4.36 -10.36
C ASP A 425 1.40 4.07 -11.40
N ASP A 426 1.81 3.78 -12.63
CA ASP A 426 0.91 3.36 -13.70
C ASP A 426 1.24 1.94 -14.19
N GLY A 427 0.54 0.95 -13.63
CA GLY A 427 0.66 -0.44 -14.03
C GLY A 427 0.40 -0.70 -15.53
N ARG A 428 -0.32 0.17 -16.26
CA ARG A 428 -0.50 0.04 -17.71
C ARG A 428 0.75 0.45 -18.48
N VAL A 429 1.40 1.53 -18.07
CA VAL A 429 2.69 1.98 -18.62
C VAL A 429 3.75 0.91 -18.41
N LEU A 430 3.83 0.34 -17.20
CA LEU A 430 4.73 -0.77 -16.92
C LEU A 430 4.41 -2.02 -17.78
N ALA A 431 3.14 -2.35 -17.95
CA ALA A 431 2.73 -3.47 -18.80
C ALA A 431 3.16 -3.27 -20.26
N ALA A 432 2.99 -2.06 -20.81
CA ALA A 432 3.43 -1.71 -22.16
C ALA A 432 4.95 -1.86 -22.32
N LEU A 433 5.74 -1.37 -21.36
CA LEU A 433 7.20 -1.52 -21.36
C LEU A 433 7.62 -2.99 -21.35
N ARG A 434 6.98 -3.83 -20.53
CA ARG A 434 7.25 -5.27 -20.45
C ARG A 434 6.87 -6.00 -21.74
N GLU A 435 5.72 -5.68 -22.31
CA GLU A 435 5.21 -6.31 -23.54
C GLU A 435 6.13 -6.06 -24.74
N ARG A 436 6.70 -4.84 -24.82
CA ARG A 436 7.64 -4.46 -25.89
C ARG A 436 9.11 -4.78 -25.55
N GLY A 437 9.37 -5.41 -24.41
CA GLY A 437 10.72 -5.79 -23.97
C GLY A 437 11.64 -4.58 -23.78
N ALA A 438 11.26 -3.64 -22.93
CA ALA A 438 12.11 -2.51 -22.55
C ALA A 438 13.45 -2.99 -21.94
N LEU A 439 14.55 -2.46 -22.47
CA LEU A 439 15.91 -2.82 -22.09
C LEU A 439 16.82 -1.59 -22.07
N LEU A 440 17.48 -1.33 -20.95
CA LEU A 440 18.59 -0.40 -20.89
C LEU A 440 19.91 -1.15 -21.08
N VAL A 441 20.74 -0.71 -22.02
CA VAL A 441 22.07 -1.28 -22.27
C VAL A 441 23.15 -0.30 -21.85
N MET A 442 24.13 -0.75 -21.05
CA MET A 442 25.19 0.11 -20.54
C MET A 442 26.58 -0.29 -21.04
N GLY A 443 27.30 0.69 -21.57
CA GLY A 443 28.69 0.57 -22.00
C GLY A 443 29.60 1.50 -21.20
N SER A 444 30.90 1.25 -21.19
CA SER A 444 31.87 2.21 -20.63
C SER A 444 31.89 3.51 -21.44
N ALA A 445 31.86 3.38 -22.76
CA ALA A 445 31.85 4.45 -23.75
C ALA A 445 31.18 3.98 -25.05
N GLU A 446 30.97 4.86 -26.03
CA GLU A 446 30.30 4.54 -27.30
C GLU A 446 30.95 3.39 -28.05
N GLU A 447 32.28 3.28 -27.96
CA GLU A 447 33.06 2.30 -28.69
C GLU A 447 32.72 0.85 -28.24
N ASP A 448 32.15 0.67 -27.04
CA ASP A 448 31.72 -0.64 -26.54
C ASP A 448 30.56 -1.25 -27.34
N PHE A 449 29.82 -0.43 -28.09
CA PHE A 449 28.68 -0.88 -28.90
C PHE A 449 29.00 -1.00 -30.38
N GLU A 450 30.27 -0.83 -30.80
CA GLU A 450 30.66 -1.03 -32.21
C GLU A 450 30.38 -2.45 -32.71
N GLU A 451 30.45 -3.45 -31.83
CA GLU A 451 30.16 -4.86 -32.14
C GLU A 451 28.68 -5.26 -31.88
N LEU A 452 27.86 -4.35 -31.31
CA LEU A 452 26.47 -4.63 -30.99
C LEU A 452 25.57 -4.36 -32.20
N GLU A 453 24.99 -5.42 -32.78
CA GLU A 453 23.90 -5.26 -33.73
C GLU A 453 22.58 -5.07 -32.95
N TYR A 454 21.99 -3.87 -32.96
CA TYR A 454 20.68 -3.60 -32.34
C TYR A 454 19.57 -4.57 -32.79
N ARG A 455 19.67 -5.11 -34.01
CA ARG A 455 18.77 -6.17 -34.52
C ARG A 455 18.83 -7.47 -33.71
N ASP A 456 19.94 -7.76 -33.03
CA ASP A 456 20.04 -8.91 -32.16
C ASP A 456 19.28 -8.70 -30.84
N LEU A 457 19.13 -7.45 -30.37
CA LEU A 457 18.23 -7.11 -29.26
C LEU A 457 16.77 -7.32 -29.67
N GLU A 458 16.36 -6.81 -30.84
CA GLU A 458 15.01 -7.00 -31.38
C GLU A 458 14.67 -8.49 -31.53
N ARG A 459 15.58 -9.28 -32.13
CA ARG A 459 15.41 -10.75 -32.27
C ARG A 459 15.32 -11.47 -30.92
N ALA A 460 15.89 -10.90 -29.88
CA ALA A 460 15.81 -11.40 -28.52
C ALA A 460 14.51 -10.97 -27.79
N GLY A 461 13.64 -10.21 -28.46
CA GLY A 461 12.37 -9.74 -27.92
C GLY A 461 12.46 -8.37 -27.22
N PHE A 462 13.59 -7.66 -27.36
CA PHE A 462 13.74 -6.30 -26.82
C PHE A 462 13.50 -5.29 -27.95
N GLU A 463 12.24 -4.88 -28.13
CA GLU A 463 11.86 -3.93 -29.19
C GLU A 463 12.09 -2.48 -28.77
N LEU A 464 12.22 -2.22 -27.47
CA LEU A 464 12.56 -0.91 -26.90
C LEU A 464 13.91 -1.03 -26.20
N SER A 465 14.96 -0.52 -26.85
CA SER A 465 16.31 -0.50 -26.27
C SER A 465 16.85 0.91 -26.24
N GLN A 466 17.46 1.29 -25.11
CA GLN A 466 18.15 2.57 -24.94
C GLN A 466 19.55 2.33 -24.40
N ASP A 467 20.55 3.05 -24.92
CA ASP A 467 21.93 2.99 -24.45
C ASP A 467 22.26 4.08 -23.42
N LEU A 468 23.15 3.75 -22.49
CA LEU A 468 23.67 4.68 -21.48
C LEU A 468 25.15 4.41 -21.21
N TYR A 469 25.96 5.46 -21.13
CA TYR A 469 27.40 5.33 -20.93
C TYR A 469 27.83 5.62 -19.50
N ALA A 470 28.75 4.78 -18.99
CA ALA A 470 29.31 4.94 -17.67
C ALA A 470 30.02 6.29 -17.49
N LEU A 471 30.64 6.86 -18.53
CA LEU A 471 31.31 8.17 -18.43
C LEU A 471 30.34 9.33 -18.13
N GLU A 472 29.08 9.18 -18.51
CA GLU A 472 28.03 10.21 -18.45
C GLU A 472 26.98 9.92 -17.35
N THR A 473 27.14 8.81 -16.64
CA THR A 473 26.33 8.46 -15.46
C THR A 473 27.00 9.03 -14.21
N HIS A 474 26.29 9.90 -13.48
CA HIS A 474 26.83 10.63 -12.34
C HIS A 474 26.03 10.37 -11.05
N PRO A 475 26.36 9.32 -10.27
CA PRO A 475 25.65 8.99 -9.03
C PRO A 475 25.67 10.08 -7.94
N ALA A 476 26.56 11.06 -8.06
CA ALA A 476 26.60 12.22 -7.16
C ALA A 476 25.65 13.35 -7.60
N GLY A 477 24.88 13.15 -8.67
CA GLY A 477 23.96 14.12 -9.25
C GLY A 477 24.61 15.09 -10.25
N SER A 478 23.75 15.85 -10.93
CA SER A 478 24.14 16.85 -11.92
C SER A 478 24.81 18.08 -11.28
N SER A 479 25.91 18.56 -11.86
CA SER A 479 26.58 19.79 -11.40
C SER A 479 27.48 20.39 -12.48
N LEU A 480 27.85 21.67 -12.34
CA LEU A 480 28.76 22.33 -13.28
C LEU A 480 30.14 21.65 -13.39
N SER A 481 30.66 21.13 -12.27
CA SER A 481 31.95 20.44 -12.24
C SER A 481 31.87 18.98 -12.63
N GLY A 482 30.72 18.34 -12.39
CA GLY A 482 30.49 16.93 -12.64
C GLY A 482 29.91 16.62 -14.01
N GLY A 483 29.22 17.58 -14.64
CA GLY A 483 28.38 17.35 -15.82
C GLY A 483 26.91 17.06 -15.44
N PHE A 484 26.09 16.93 -16.47
CA PHE A 484 24.70 16.47 -16.35
C PHE A 484 24.68 14.95 -16.19
N ASP A 485 23.85 14.44 -15.29
CA ASP A 485 23.62 13.00 -15.13
C ASP A 485 22.71 12.48 -16.24
N TYR A 486 23.32 11.89 -17.29
CA TYR A 486 22.57 11.37 -18.43
C TYR A 486 21.70 10.16 -18.09
N ALA A 487 21.86 9.53 -16.92
CA ALA A 487 20.88 8.54 -16.47
C ALA A 487 19.46 9.14 -16.38
N LEU A 488 19.33 10.43 -16.04
CA LEU A 488 18.03 11.10 -16.00
C LEU A 488 17.38 11.24 -17.39
N GLU A 489 18.20 11.34 -18.44
CA GLU A 489 17.75 11.50 -19.83
C GLU A 489 17.52 10.14 -20.49
N GLU A 490 18.53 9.28 -20.52
CA GLU A 490 18.47 8.02 -21.27
C GLU A 490 17.45 7.06 -20.65
N VAL A 491 17.37 6.99 -19.32
CA VAL A 491 16.33 6.18 -18.68
C VAL A 491 14.94 6.76 -18.97
N TRP A 492 14.82 8.10 -19.03
CA TRP A 492 13.55 8.75 -19.39
C TRP A 492 13.15 8.45 -20.84
N HIS A 493 14.08 8.50 -21.78
CA HIS A 493 13.85 8.11 -23.18
C HIS A 493 13.29 6.69 -23.27
N LEU A 494 13.82 5.75 -22.48
CA LEU A 494 13.30 4.38 -22.42
C LEU A 494 11.89 4.31 -21.84
N VAL A 495 11.66 4.85 -20.63
CA VAL A 495 10.38 4.68 -19.92
C VAL A 495 9.24 5.48 -20.55
N SER A 496 9.54 6.61 -21.19
CA SER A 496 8.54 7.47 -21.84
C SER A 496 7.82 6.79 -23.00
N PHE A 497 8.42 5.75 -23.62
CA PHE A 497 7.72 4.88 -24.56
C PHE A 497 6.50 4.18 -23.94
N GLY A 498 6.55 3.85 -22.65
CA GLY A 498 5.40 3.27 -21.95
C GLY A 498 4.18 4.20 -21.98
N TRP A 499 4.38 5.51 -21.82
CA TRP A 499 3.32 6.51 -21.97
C TRP A 499 2.89 6.70 -23.43
N ALA A 500 3.84 6.70 -24.36
CA ALA A 500 3.55 6.82 -25.79
C ALA A 500 2.68 5.67 -26.30
N GLU A 501 2.91 4.44 -25.82
CA GLU A 501 2.13 3.24 -26.16
C GLU A 501 0.80 3.19 -25.42
N THR A 502 0.76 3.60 -24.14
CA THR A 502 -0.46 3.53 -23.31
C THR A 502 -1.46 4.64 -23.64
N TYR A 503 -0.99 5.84 -24.00
CA TYR A 503 -1.80 7.03 -24.25
C TYR A 503 -1.39 7.72 -25.56
N PRO A 504 -1.53 7.06 -26.72
CA PRO A 504 -0.99 7.53 -27.97
C PRO A 504 -1.58 8.87 -28.44
N GLU A 505 -2.83 9.16 -28.10
CA GLU A 505 -3.47 10.46 -28.39
C GLU A 505 -2.83 11.63 -27.63
N VAL A 506 -2.14 11.36 -26.52
CA VAL A 506 -1.48 12.38 -25.69
C VAL A 506 0.02 12.39 -25.93
N PHE A 507 0.70 11.25 -25.82
CA PHE A 507 2.16 11.16 -25.71
C PHE A 507 2.85 10.45 -26.89
N ALA A 508 2.14 10.00 -27.93
CA ALA A 508 2.80 9.33 -29.05
C ALA A 508 3.86 10.23 -29.73
N PHE A 509 4.97 9.61 -30.15
CA PHE A 509 6.09 10.27 -30.84
C PHE A 509 5.82 10.46 -32.33
N GLU A 510 4.63 10.95 -32.65
CA GLU A 510 4.20 11.22 -34.01
C GLU A 510 3.19 12.36 -34.06
N ARG A 511 3.05 12.91 -35.27
CA ARG A 511 2.14 14.03 -35.49
C ARG A 511 0.70 13.57 -35.26
N GLY A 512 0.00 14.30 -34.40
CA GLY A 512 -1.38 14.00 -34.02
C GLY A 512 -1.55 13.87 -32.51
N SER A 513 -0.47 13.55 -31.78
CA SER A 513 -0.47 13.59 -30.32
C SER A 513 -0.44 15.03 -29.79
N ARG A 514 -0.94 15.21 -28.56
CA ARG A 514 -0.91 16.51 -27.86
C ARG A 514 0.52 16.96 -27.56
N LEU A 515 1.41 16.02 -27.22
CA LEU A 515 2.84 16.27 -27.00
C LEU A 515 3.52 16.80 -28.27
N ALA A 516 3.28 16.17 -29.42
CA ALA A 516 3.83 16.62 -30.70
C ALA A 516 3.29 18.00 -31.10
N ALA A 517 2.01 18.29 -30.81
CA ALA A 517 1.43 19.60 -31.04
C ALA A 517 2.08 20.69 -30.15
N ALA A 518 2.40 20.37 -28.89
CA ALA A 518 3.13 21.28 -28.01
C ALA A 518 4.58 21.52 -28.51
N MET A 519 5.28 20.45 -28.93
CA MET A 519 6.60 20.57 -29.55
C MET A 519 6.58 21.47 -30.80
N ASP A 520 5.57 21.34 -31.67
CA ASP A 520 5.44 22.20 -32.85
C ASP A 520 5.34 23.68 -32.45
N LEU A 521 4.65 24.01 -31.35
CA LEU A 521 4.63 25.40 -30.83
C LEU A 521 6.03 25.83 -30.35
N ALA A 522 6.73 24.96 -29.63
CA ALA A 522 8.06 25.23 -29.08
C ALA A 522 9.13 25.54 -30.13
N ARG A 523 8.93 25.03 -31.35
CA ARG A 523 9.82 25.18 -32.48
C ARG A 523 9.43 26.31 -33.43
N GLY A 524 8.34 27.03 -33.13
CA GLY A 524 7.79 28.08 -34.00
C GLY A 524 6.98 27.54 -35.20
N GLY A 525 6.51 26.30 -35.11
CA GLY A 525 5.62 25.64 -36.08
C GLY A 525 6.07 24.22 -36.44
N TYR A 526 5.23 23.55 -37.23
CA TYR A 526 5.53 22.21 -37.75
C TYR A 526 6.65 22.26 -38.80
N HIS A 527 7.68 21.44 -38.59
CA HIS A 527 8.78 21.24 -39.52
C HIS A 527 8.90 19.78 -39.94
N ARG A 528 8.50 19.46 -41.19
CA ARG A 528 8.64 18.10 -41.76
C ARG A 528 10.08 17.61 -41.83
N ARG A 529 11.03 18.53 -42.01
CA ARG A 529 12.48 18.28 -41.99
C ARG A 529 13.11 19.35 -41.11
N ILE A 530 14.17 18.99 -40.41
CA ILE A 530 14.94 19.92 -39.57
C ILE A 530 15.32 21.16 -40.40
N PRO A 531 14.95 22.38 -39.99
CA PRO A 531 15.31 23.58 -40.72
C PRO A 531 16.82 23.87 -40.60
N ARG A 532 17.36 24.76 -41.44
CA ARG A 532 18.74 25.25 -41.24
C ARG A 532 18.85 26.22 -40.07
N ARG A 533 17.74 26.88 -39.75
CA ARG A 533 17.62 27.85 -38.67
C ARG A 533 16.17 27.82 -38.18
N TYR A 534 15.98 27.68 -36.88
CA TYR A 534 14.68 27.84 -36.24
C TYR A 534 14.31 29.32 -36.10
N PRO A 535 13.02 29.66 -36.00
CA PRO A 535 12.58 31.02 -35.70
C PRO A 535 13.22 31.54 -34.40
N PRO A 536 13.59 32.83 -34.29
CA PRO A 536 14.22 33.39 -33.10
C PRO A 536 13.44 33.17 -31.80
N GLU A 537 12.12 33.10 -31.89
CA GLU A 537 11.17 32.85 -30.81
C GLU A 537 11.10 31.40 -30.33
N ALA A 538 11.68 30.45 -31.08
CA ALA A 538 11.72 29.05 -30.67
C ALA A 538 12.51 28.89 -29.35
N TRP A 539 11.95 28.13 -28.42
CA TRP A 539 12.62 27.74 -27.17
C TRP A 539 13.10 26.28 -27.19
N TYR A 540 12.70 25.53 -28.23
CA TYR A 540 13.26 24.23 -28.57
C TYR A 540 13.81 24.26 -30.00
N SER A 541 15.09 23.98 -30.15
CA SER A 541 15.76 23.78 -31.42
C SER A 541 16.56 22.49 -31.41
N TYR A 542 16.55 21.77 -32.53
CA TYR A 542 17.27 20.50 -32.65
C TYR A 542 17.86 20.38 -34.04
N TYR A 543 19.18 20.24 -34.13
CA TYR A 543 19.93 20.40 -35.38
C TYR A 543 20.51 19.09 -35.96
N ASP A 544 20.44 17.97 -35.21
CA ASP A 544 20.93 16.69 -35.70
C ASP A 544 20.07 16.15 -36.86
N ARG A 545 20.68 16.11 -38.05
CA ARG A 545 20.05 15.68 -39.30
C ARG A 545 19.67 14.21 -39.34
N THR A 546 20.16 13.39 -38.43
CA THR A 546 19.85 11.97 -38.34
C THR A 546 18.55 11.70 -37.57
N CYS A 547 18.12 12.65 -36.73
CA CYS A 547 16.91 12.58 -35.95
C CYS A 547 15.68 12.94 -36.80
N ASP A 548 14.68 12.05 -36.79
CA ASP A 548 13.41 12.28 -37.47
C ASP A 548 12.44 13.14 -36.62
N TYR A 549 11.20 13.29 -37.06
CA TYR A 549 10.22 14.05 -36.29
C TYR A 549 9.87 13.38 -34.96
N GLY A 550 9.79 12.05 -34.91
CA GLY A 550 9.42 11.33 -33.69
C GLY A 550 10.53 11.39 -32.65
N CYS A 551 11.77 11.23 -33.07
CA CYS A 551 12.96 11.44 -32.23
C CYS A 551 12.92 12.85 -31.57
N GLN A 552 12.60 13.91 -32.33
CA GLN A 552 12.45 15.25 -31.74
C GLN A 552 11.29 15.37 -30.74
N VAL A 553 10.22 14.59 -30.88
CA VAL A 553 9.13 14.57 -29.88
C VAL A 553 9.59 13.90 -28.59
N ALA A 554 10.38 12.82 -28.67
CA ALA A 554 10.97 12.17 -27.51
C ALA A 554 11.94 13.10 -26.77
N GLU A 555 12.84 13.75 -27.51
CA GLU A 555 13.74 14.80 -26.99
C GLU A 555 12.98 15.94 -26.30
N TYR A 556 11.93 16.44 -26.93
CA TYR A 556 11.09 17.46 -26.32
C TYR A 556 10.41 16.96 -25.03
N PHE A 557 10.01 15.69 -24.97
CA PHE A 557 9.44 15.12 -23.75
C PHE A 557 10.47 15.07 -22.62
N TYR A 558 11.70 14.67 -22.94
CA TYR A 558 12.84 14.74 -22.03
C TYR A 558 13.05 16.17 -21.50
N TRP A 559 13.24 17.14 -22.40
CA TRP A 559 13.53 18.52 -22.02
C TRP A 559 12.46 19.10 -21.10
N THR A 560 11.19 18.84 -21.43
CA THR A 560 10.05 19.39 -20.70
C THR A 560 9.86 18.72 -19.35
N LEU A 561 9.89 17.38 -19.24
CA LEU A 561 9.75 16.73 -17.95
C LEU A 561 10.91 17.07 -17.02
N THR A 562 12.15 16.92 -17.48
CA THR A 562 13.33 17.16 -16.63
C THR A 562 13.45 18.61 -16.18
N SER A 563 12.96 19.57 -16.98
CA SER A 563 12.85 20.97 -16.57
C SER A 563 11.73 21.21 -15.55
N LYS A 564 10.57 20.53 -15.68
CA LYS A 564 9.49 20.57 -14.66
C LYS A 564 9.98 20.01 -13.32
N LEU A 565 10.76 18.94 -13.35
CA LEU A 565 11.27 18.27 -12.16
C LEU A 565 12.52 18.94 -11.58
N GLY A 566 13.09 19.93 -12.28
CA GLY A 566 14.21 20.74 -11.81
C GLY A 566 15.61 20.17 -12.11
N ALA A 567 15.74 19.08 -12.87
CA ALA A 567 17.05 18.52 -13.24
C ALA A 567 17.90 19.49 -14.07
N GLN A 568 17.27 20.36 -14.86
CA GLN A 568 17.95 21.36 -15.69
C GLN A 568 18.31 22.64 -14.88
N CYS A 569 17.94 22.72 -13.60
CA CYS A 569 18.01 23.92 -12.76
C CYS A 569 19.27 23.99 -11.88
N TYR A 570 20.46 23.83 -12.46
CA TYR A 570 21.73 24.05 -11.75
C TYR A 570 22.60 25.17 -12.38
N PRO A 571 23.48 25.81 -11.60
CA PRO A 571 24.31 26.91 -12.10
C PRO A 571 25.15 26.51 -13.31
N GLY A 572 25.02 27.27 -14.40
CA GLY A 572 25.75 27.05 -15.66
C GLY A 572 25.02 26.19 -16.69
N ARG A 573 24.02 25.38 -16.28
CA ARG A 573 23.27 24.51 -17.20
C ARG A 573 22.66 25.26 -18.38
N ALA A 574 22.02 26.40 -18.12
CA ALA A 574 21.40 27.22 -19.17
C ALA A 574 22.37 27.61 -20.29
N GLY A 575 23.66 27.80 -20.00
CA GLY A 575 24.67 28.09 -21.04
C GLY A 575 25.25 26.84 -21.71
N GLU A 576 25.08 25.65 -21.14
CA GLU A 576 25.49 24.38 -21.76
C GLU A 576 24.52 23.93 -22.86
N ILE A 577 23.25 24.28 -22.73
CA ILE A 577 22.16 23.79 -23.58
C ILE A 577 21.42 24.88 -24.37
N ASP A 578 21.88 26.13 -24.35
CA ASP A 578 21.16 27.29 -24.94
C ASP A 578 20.92 27.17 -26.46
N GLU A 579 21.76 26.40 -27.16
CA GLU A 579 21.61 26.09 -28.58
C GLU A 579 20.37 25.23 -28.86
N GLU A 580 19.88 24.45 -27.89
CA GLU A 580 18.80 23.49 -28.06
C GLU A 580 17.57 23.77 -27.19
N TRP A 581 17.76 24.18 -25.93
CA TRP A 581 16.68 24.34 -24.97
C TRP A 581 16.84 25.60 -24.11
N ARG A 582 15.75 26.36 -23.92
CA ARG A 582 15.79 27.66 -23.19
C ARG A 582 15.03 27.70 -21.87
N LEU A 583 14.19 26.71 -21.56
CA LEU A 583 13.29 26.76 -20.39
C LEU A 583 13.80 25.82 -19.29
N THR A 584 14.88 26.19 -18.61
CA THR A 584 15.66 25.28 -17.75
C THR A 584 15.13 25.11 -16.33
N THR A 585 14.14 25.90 -15.93
CA THR A 585 13.53 25.83 -14.59
C THR A 585 12.03 25.53 -14.66
N PRO A 586 11.43 24.98 -13.60
CA PRO A 586 9.98 24.70 -13.59
C PRO A 586 9.15 25.96 -13.86
N GLY A 587 9.54 27.10 -13.28
CA GLY A 587 8.84 28.36 -13.46
C GLY A 587 9.03 29.00 -14.85
N GLU A 588 10.12 28.71 -15.55
CA GLU A 588 10.30 29.10 -16.95
C GLU A 588 9.45 28.24 -17.87
N LEU A 589 9.40 26.93 -17.63
CA LEU A 589 8.56 26.01 -18.39
C LEU A 589 7.07 26.35 -18.25
N GLU A 590 6.59 26.55 -17.03
CA GLU A 590 5.19 26.91 -16.75
C GLU A 590 4.76 28.18 -17.51
N LYS A 591 5.65 29.17 -17.60
CA LYS A 591 5.36 30.45 -18.26
C LYS A 591 5.56 30.38 -19.78
N GLY A 592 6.61 29.72 -20.23
CA GLY A 592 7.07 29.68 -21.62
C GLY A 592 6.35 28.65 -22.48
N ASP A 593 5.95 27.51 -21.90
CA ASP A 593 5.33 26.40 -22.61
C ASP A 593 4.11 25.85 -21.87
N ARG A 594 3.05 26.66 -21.83
CA ARG A 594 1.79 26.30 -21.16
C ARG A 594 1.13 25.05 -21.76
N ALA A 595 1.39 24.77 -23.04
CA ALA A 595 0.80 23.64 -23.75
C ALA A 595 1.29 22.32 -23.16
N VAL A 596 2.60 22.14 -23.02
CA VAL A 596 3.16 20.94 -22.39
C VAL A 596 3.02 20.96 -20.87
N TRP A 597 3.11 22.13 -20.21
CA TRP A 597 2.88 22.22 -18.77
C TRP A 597 1.53 21.61 -18.36
N SER A 598 0.47 21.95 -19.11
CA SER A 598 -0.87 21.41 -18.87
C SER A 598 -0.98 19.90 -19.09
N LEU A 599 -0.08 19.29 -19.87
CA LEU A 599 0.02 17.83 -20.02
C LEU A 599 0.75 17.21 -18.82
N LEU A 600 1.89 17.79 -18.44
CA LEU A 600 2.74 17.25 -17.38
C LEU A 600 2.16 17.42 -15.97
N ASP A 601 1.27 18.40 -15.77
CA ASP A 601 0.62 18.68 -14.48
C ASP A 601 -0.66 17.87 -14.24
N ASP A 602 -1.19 17.23 -15.28
CA ASP A 602 -2.44 16.49 -15.23
C ASP A 602 -2.23 15.11 -14.60
N GLN A 603 -2.65 14.98 -13.35
CA GLN A 603 -2.49 13.79 -12.51
C GLN A 603 -3.14 12.52 -13.09
N ARG A 604 -4.01 12.64 -14.10
CA ARG A 604 -4.58 11.49 -14.81
C ARG A 604 -3.54 10.62 -15.50
N TRP A 605 -2.41 11.21 -15.90
CA TRP A 605 -1.35 10.51 -16.62
C TRP A 605 -0.30 9.89 -15.70
N LYS A 606 -0.36 10.15 -14.39
CA LYS A 606 0.58 9.62 -13.39
C LYS A 606 2.05 9.77 -13.80
N LEU A 607 2.39 10.91 -14.40
CA LEU A 607 3.78 11.22 -14.73
C LEU A 607 4.57 11.49 -13.43
N PRO A 608 5.89 11.23 -13.42
CA PRO A 608 6.74 11.57 -12.28
C PRO A 608 6.57 13.04 -11.84
N GLN A 609 6.54 13.27 -10.54
CA GLN A 609 6.43 14.60 -9.91
C GLN A 609 7.69 14.99 -9.11
N VAL A 610 8.54 14.01 -8.80
CA VAL A 610 9.84 14.18 -8.14
C VAL A 610 10.93 13.69 -9.10
N ILE A 611 12.05 14.43 -9.19
CA ILE A 611 13.19 13.99 -9.99
C ILE A 611 13.87 12.78 -9.31
N PRO A 612 14.23 11.72 -10.06
CA PRO A 612 15.06 10.65 -9.51
C PRO A 612 16.40 11.16 -8.99
N ASP A 613 16.84 10.60 -7.87
CA ASP A 613 18.16 10.88 -7.27
C ASP A 613 19.10 9.67 -7.31
N GLY A 614 18.63 8.52 -7.79
CA GLY A 614 19.38 7.28 -7.86
C GLY A 614 19.43 6.48 -6.56
N SER A 615 18.53 6.76 -5.60
CA SER A 615 18.47 6.11 -4.28
C SER A 615 17.09 5.50 -4.00
N TYR A 616 16.64 4.59 -4.85
CA TYR A 616 15.34 3.92 -4.69
C TYR A 616 15.30 2.98 -3.48
N GLY A 617 14.40 3.26 -2.53
CA GLY A 617 14.23 2.47 -1.30
C GLY A 617 15.22 2.76 -0.18
N GLY A 618 15.88 3.93 -0.23
CA GLY A 618 16.99 4.33 0.65
C GLY A 618 16.64 5.38 1.69
#